data_AF-A0A2G9PL99-F1
#
_entry.id   AF-A0A2G9PL99-F1
#
_cell.length_a   1.000
_cell.length_b   1.000
_cell.length_c   1.000
_cell.angle_alpha   90.00
_cell.angle_beta   90.00
_cell.angle_gamma   90.00
#
_symmetry.space_group_name_H-M   'P 1'
#
loop_
_entity.id
_entity.type
_entity.pdbx_description
1 polymer ?
#
loop_
_entity_poly.entity_id
_entity_poly.type
_entity_poly.pdbx_seq_one_letter_code
_entity_poly.pdbx_strand_id
1 'polypeptide(L)'
;RDYATASIIRNVSDFKGGENYLIAYICSPSGKGWECGCIDNGDCNHWTIAEFYLEPECQEGKIRCEGSDKTMLCSDGIWILKERCEEGNICSASDGGCV
;
A
#
# COMPACT_ATOMS: atom_id res chain seq x y z
N ARG A 1 12.16 -16.27 22.99
CA ARG A 1 11.03 -15.33 22.83
C ARG A 1 10.79 -15.25 21.34
N ASP A 2 9.77 -15.94 20.86
CA ASP A 2 9.38 -15.86 19.46
C ASP A 2 8.83 -14.46 19.21
N TYR A 3 9.49 -13.70 18.34
CA TYR A 3 8.96 -12.42 17.88
C TYR A 3 7.79 -12.76 16.95
N ALA A 4 6.56 -12.58 17.43
CA ALA A 4 5.38 -12.72 16.61
C ALA A 4 5.40 -11.62 15.54
N THR A 5 5.79 -11.97 14.32
CA THR A 5 5.69 -11.07 13.16
C THR A 5 4.26 -11.12 12.65
N ALA A 6 3.52 -10.03 12.85
CA ALA A 6 2.24 -9.82 12.19
C ALA A 6 2.50 -9.08 10.87
N SER A 7 2.12 -9.67 9.75
CA SER A 7 2.06 -8.99 8.46
C SER A 7 0.60 -8.75 8.08
N ILE A 8 0.29 -7.52 7.67
CA ILE A 8 -1.01 -7.17 7.11
C ILE A 8 -0.83 -6.96 5.61
N ILE A 9 -1.42 -7.85 4.82
CA ILE A 9 -1.46 -7.68 3.36
C ILE A 9 -2.67 -6.81 3.05
N ARG A 10 -2.44 -5.63 2.48
CA ARG A 10 -3.46 -4.72 1.97
C ARG A 10 -3.08 -4.33 0.55
N ASN A 11 -4.08 -4.14 -0.31
CA ASN A 11 -3.82 -3.63 -1.64
C ASN A 11 -3.61 -2.13 -1.53
N VAL A 12 -2.71 -1.56 -2.33
CA VAL A 12 -2.51 -0.10 -2.30
C VAL A 12 -3.77 0.65 -2.75
N SER A 13 -4.64 0.00 -3.53
CA SER A 13 -5.99 0.48 -3.85
C SER A 13 -6.94 0.64 -2.66
N ASP A 14 -6.62 0.02 -1.51
CA ASP A 14 -7.42 0.17 -0.28
C ASP A 14 -7.20 1.54 0.38
N PHE A 15 -6.17 2.27 -0.07
CA PHE A 15 -5.78 3.57 0.45
C PHE A 15 -6.14 4.68 -0.54
N LYS A 16 -6.50 5.85 -0.03
CA LYS A 16 -6.68 7.03 -0.89
C LYS A 16 -5.31 7.52 -1.35
N GLY A 17 -5.26 8.09 -2.55
CA GLY A 17 -4.06 8.79 -3.02
C GLY A 17 -3.57 9.80 -1.98
N GLY A 18 -2.28 9.69 -1.63
CA GLY A 18 -1.61 10.49 -0.61
C GLY A 18 -1.54 9.85 0.79
N GLU A 19 -2.28 8.77 1.06
CA GLU A 19 -2.15 7.99 2.29
C GLU A 19 -0.99 6.98 2.15
N ASN A 20 0.03 7.08 3.01
CA ASN A 20 1.23 6.22 2.94
C ASN A 20 1.49 5.41 4.22
N TYR A 21 0.55 5.40 5.16
CA TYR A 21 0.67 4.71 6.42
C TYR A 21 -0.62 4.01 6.83
N LEU A 22 -0.48 2.86 7.50
CA LEU A 22 -1.57 2.14 8.15
C LEU A 22 -1.33 2.09 9.65
N ILE A 23 -2.35 2.47 10.43
CA ILE A 23 -2.38 2.32 11.88
C ILE A 23 -3.16 1.05 12.20
N ALA A 24 -2.51 0.08 12.84
CA ALA A 24 -3.17 -1.11 13.36
C ALA A 24 -3.10 -1.16 14.87
N TYR A 25 -4.17 -1.67 15.47
CA TYR A 25 -4.17 -2.06 16.88
C TYR A 25 -3.97 -3.56 16.98
N ILE A 26 -2.91 -3.99 17.66
CA ILE A 26 -2.51 -5.40 17.69
C ILE A 26 -2.64 -5.97 19.11
N CYS A 27 -3.26 -7.15 19.18
CA CYS A 27 -3.22 -8.05 20.33
C CYS A 27 -2.79 -9.44 19.82
N SER A 28 -2.04 -10.20 20.60
CA SER A 28 -1.60 -11.56 20.27
C SER A 28 -2.26 -12.59 21.19
N PRO A 29 -2.61 -13.78 20.68
CA PRO A 29 -3.13 -14.84 21.53
C PRO A 29 -2.01 -15.38 22.43
N SER A 30 -2.32 -15.53 23.72
CA SER A 30 -1.51 -16.21 24.72
C SER A 30 -2.26 -17.44 25.24
N GLY A 31 -1.56 -18.32 25.97
CA GLY A 31 -2.18 -19.50 26.59
C GLY A 31 -3.29 -19.21 27.61
N LYS A 32 -3.53 -17.93 27.94
CA LYS A 32 -4.55 -17.49 28.92
C LYS A 32 -5.63 -16.57 28.32
N GLY A 33 -5.56 -16.25 27.03
CA GLY A 33 -6.48 -15.31 26.37
C GLY A 33 -5.76 -14.45 25.34
N TRP A 34 -6.39 -13.37 24.87
CA TRP A 34 -5.71 -12.38 24.05
C TRP A 34 -4.93 -11.41 24.96
N GLU A 35 -3.66 -11.19 24.66
CA GLU A 35 -2.79 -10.22 25.33
C GLU A 35 -2.50 -9.06 24.38
N CYS A 36 -2.73 -7.84 24.83
CA CYS A 36 -2.33 -6.62 24.14
C CYS A 36 -1.11 -6.01 24.84
N GLY A 37 -0.50 -4.97 24.28
CA GLY A 37 0.70 -4.32 24.84
C GLY A 37 0.56 -3.89 26.31
N CYS A 38 1.70 -3.73 26.96
CA CYS A 38 1.79 -3.18 28.32
C CYS A 38 2.58 -1.88 28.29
N ILE A 39 2.13 -0.89 29.08
CA ILE A 39 2.86 0.37 29.27
C ILE A 39 3.97 0.15 30.30
N ASP A 40 3.72 -0.69 31.30
CA ASP A 40 4.69 -1.09 32.33
C ASP A 40 4.44 -2.54 32.83
N ASN A 41 5.14 -2.96 33.90
CA ASN A 41 5.06 -4.32 34.45
C ASN A 41 3.73 -4.68 35.13
N GLY A 42 2.82 -3.73 35.35
CA GLY A 42 1.54 -3.94 36.02
C GLY A 42 0.33 -3.53 35.19
N ASP A 43 0.53 -2.66 34.20
CA ASP A 43 -0.54 -2.10 33.36
C ASP A 43 -0.47 -2.65 31.92
N CYS A 44 -1.21 -3.75 31.72
CA CYS A 44 -1.29 -4.54 30.49
C CYS A 44 -2.72 -4.54 29.92
N ASN A 45 -2.89 -5.01 28.68
CA ASN A 45 -4.12 -4.94 27.86
C ASN A 45 -4.34 -3.60 27.15
N HIS A 46 -3.27 -2.85 26.90
CA HIS A 46 -3.32 -1.66 26.07
C HIS A 46 -3.18 -2.04 24.61
N TRP A 47 -3.95 -1.39 23.75
CA TRP A 47 -3.76 -1.58 22.32
C TRP A 47 -2.36 -1.09 21.92
N THR A 48 -1.56 -1.98 21.33
CA THR A 48 -0.28 -1.56 20.77
C THR A 48 -0.55 -0.92 19.42
N ILE A 49 -0.14 0.33 19.26
CA ILE A 49 -0.14 1.01 17.97
C ILE A 49 1.05 0.47 17.17
N ALA A 50 0.75 -0.09 16.00
CA ALA A 50 1.75 -0.41 15.01
C ALA A 50 1.52 0.46 13.77
N GLU A 51 2.60 1.10 13.33
CA GLU A 51 2.64 1.88 12.10
C GLU A 51 3.31 1.04 11.01
N PHE A 52 2.60 0.87 9.89
CA PHE A 52 3.14 0.21 8.71
C PHE A 52 3.24 1.23 7.59
N TYR A 53 4.45 1.38 7.04
CA TYR A 53 4.67 2.14 5.83
C TYR A 53 4.28 1.31 4.63
N LEU A 54 3.54 1.92 3.69
CA LEU A 54 3.24 1.30 2.42
C LEU A 54 4.40 1.52 1.46
N GLU A 55 4.89 0.43 0.87
CA GLU A 55 5.84 0.55 -0.23
C GLU A 55 5.09 0.94 -1.51
N PRO A 56 5.55 1.98 -2.23
CA PRO A 56 4.89 2.41 -3.46
C PRO A 56 5.08 1.34 -4.56
N GLU A 57 4.03 1.09 -5.35
CA GLU A 57 4.10 0.18 -6.50
C GLU A 57 4.92 0.76 -7.66
N CYS A 58 5.12 2.07 -7.66
CA CYS A 58 5.75 2.80 -8.75
C CYS A 58 6.46 4.06 -8.29
N GLN A 59 7.32 4.57 -9.18
CA GLN A 59 8.00 5.84 -8.96
C GLN A 59 7.14 6.98 -9.50
N GLU A 60 6.86 7.97 -8.65
CA GLU A 60 5.99 9.10 -8.95
C GLU A 60 6.31 9.76 -10.30
N GLY A 61 5.28 10.03 -11.09
CA GLY A 61 5.40 10.63 -12.42
C GLY A 61 5.87 9.68 -13.52
N LYS A 62 6.26 8.43 -13.21
CA LYS A 62 6.52 7.44 -14.29
C LYS A 62 5.24 7.15 -15.06
N ILE A 63 5.46 6.79 -16.32
CA ILE A 63 4.42 6.32 -17.23
C ILE A 63 4.72 4.88 -17.61
N ARG A 64 3.68 4.05 -17.70
CA ARG A 64 3.75 2.70 -18.28
C ARG A 64 2.55 2.44 -19.16
N CYS A 65 2.66 1.42 -20.01
CA CYS A 65 1.54 0.94 -20.81
C CYS A 65 0.90 -0.27 -20.15
N GLU A 66 -0.44 -0.31 -20.15
CA GLU A 66 -1.22 -1.50 -19.81
C GLU A 66 -1.95 -1.99 -21.06
N GLY A 67 -1.35 -2.95 -21.77
CA GLY A 67 -1.78 -3.29 -23.13
C GLY A 67 -1.33 -2.25 -24.16
N SER A 68 -1.97 -2.23 -25.32
CA SER A 68 -1.60 -1.33 -26.44
C SER A 68 -2.33 0.00 -26.41
N ASP A 69 -3.44 0.11 -25.68
CA ASP A 69 -4.38 1.23 -25.76
C ASP A 69 -4.51 2.03 -24.46
N LYS A 70 -3.75 1.71 -23.41
CA LYS A 70 -3.84 2.42 -22.13
C LYS A 70 -2.49 2.91 -21.66
N THR A 71 -2.46 4.18 -21.31
CA THR A 71 -1.36 4.82 -20.62
C THR A 71 -1.71 4.93 -19.14
N MET A 72 -0.81 4.44 -18.28
CA MET A 72 -0.93 4.54 -16.82
C MET A 72 0.10 5.57 -16.32
N LEU A 73 -0.32 6.44 -15.40
CA LEU A 73 0.54 7.37 -14.68
C LEU A 73 0.74 6.87 -13.26
N CYS A 74 1.96 6.92 -12.75
CA CYS A 74 2.21 6.75 -11.33
C CYS A 74 1.84 8.03 -10.61
N SER A 75 0.80 7.95 -9.78
CA SER A 75 0.33 9.04 -8.91
C SER A 75 0.13 8.47 -7.51
N ASP A 76 0.68 9.13 -6.50
CA ASP A 76 0.62 8.69 -5.10
C ASP A 76 1.12 7.26 -4.88
N GLY A 77 2.16 6.85 -5.62
CA GLY A 77 2.73 5.51 -5.51
C GLY A 77 1.86 4.37 -6.08
N ILE A 78 0.76 4.69 -6.77
CA ILE A 78 -0.10 3.72 -7.48
C ILE A 78 -0.23 4.05 -8.97
N TRP A 79 -0.51 3.02 -9.76
CA TRP A 79 -0.80 3.18 -11.18
C TRP A 79 -2.27 3.56 -11.40
N ILE A 80 -2.49 4.79 -11.86
CA ILE A 80 -3.81 5.27 -12.27
C ILE A 80 -3.91 5.35 -13.79
N LEU A 81 -5.10 5.10 -14.34
CA LEU A 81 -5.35 5.29 -15.76
C LEU A 81 -5.22 6.78 -16.10
N LYS A 82 -4.23 7.12 -16.93
CA LYS A 82 -4.02 8.49 -17.41
C LYS A 82 -4.94 8.78 -18.59
N GLU A 83 -4.90 7.91 -19.60
CA GLU A 83 -5.65 8.05 -20.84
C GLU A 83 -5.78 6.70 -21.56
N ARG A 84 -6.78 6.63 -22.45
CA ARG A 84 -6.90 5.55 -23.45
C ARG A 84 -6.56 6.11 -24.82
N CYS A 85 -5.76 5.38 -25.58
CA CYS A 85 -5.36 5.77 -26.92
C CYS A 85 -6.55 5.68 -27.88
N GLU A 86 -6.65 6.69 -28.75
CA GLU A 86 -7.62 6.71 -29.83
C GLU A 86 -7.28 5.68 -30.91
N GLU A 87 -8.24 5.38 -31.78
CA GLU A 87 -8.08 4.41 -32.85
C GLU A 87 -6.93 4.82 -33.79
N GLY A 88 -5.93 3.96 -33.93
CA GLY A 88 -4.71 4.21 -34.70
C GLY A 88 -3.49 4.64 -33.88
N ASN A 89 -3.68 5.05 -32.64
CA ASN A 89 -2.58 5.38 -31.72
C ASN A 89 -2.28 4.19 -30.79
N ILE A 90 -1.01 4.06 -30.40
CA ILE A 90 -0.57 3.03 -29.46
C ILE A 90 0.12 3.66 -28.25
N CYS A 91 0.03 3.01 -27.11
CA CYS A 91 0.75 3.46 -25.93
C CYS A 91 2.26 3.26 -26.10
N SER A 92 3.02 4.32 -25.87
CA SER A 92 4.47 4.33 -25.81
C SER A 92 4.94 4.93 -24.48
N ALA A 93 5.50 4.08 -23.61
CA ALA A 93 6.07 4.54 -22.35
C ALA A 93 7.32 5.42 -22.56
N SER A 94 8.06 5.22 -23.66
CA SER A 94 9.22 6.05 -24.01
C SER A 94 8.82 7.46 -24.45
N ASP A 95 7.69 7.59 -25.14
CA ASP A 95 7.18 8.87 -25.61
C ASP A 95 6.22 9.53 -24.59
N GLY A 96 5.98 8.87 -23.46
CA GLY A 96 5.19 9.41 -22.35
C GLY A 96 3.68 9.42 -22.58
N GLY A 97 3.16 8.60 -23.49
CA GLY A 97 1.73 8.56 -23.79
C GLY A 97 1.38 7.82 -25.07
N CYS A 98 0.20 8.12 -25.59
CA CYS A 98 -0.27 7.60 -26.87
C CYS A 98 0.43 8.33 -28.02
N VAL A 99 0.91 7.56 -28.99
CA VAL A 99 1.61 8.03 -30.21
C VAL A 99 0.99 7.45 -31.47
#